data_AF-A0A7R9WJH5-F1
#
_entry.id   AF-A0A7R9WJH5-F1
#
_cell.length_a   1.000
_cell.length_b   1.000
_cell.length_c   1.000
_cell.angle_alpha   90.00
_cell.angle_beta   90.00
_cell.angle_gamma   90.00
#
_symmetry.space_group_name_H-M   'P 1'
#
loop_
_entity.id
_entity.type
_entity.pdbx_description
1 polymer ?
#
loop_
_entity_poly.entity_id
_entity_poly.type
_entity_poly.pdbx_seq_one_letter_code
_entity_poly.pdbx_strand_id
1 'polypeptide(L)'
;GNSITHFKVEYDEKNSFNSGVNGAPSGSLVLSSSKRSSITDVQAITVKIEMGGSGGGPSLFLAGSFSVMFGGQMTQQLPYNISPEALKDELTKLCTVAEVSVSRSIHCSVDAWQDCTNPEGYTWLVTFQSMPGDQHHRYMSSLDLGRSHKLAVDGSFLHECTDLERMACGNNGYAKAYVGSVQETQRLVTGSSDFTLTLGGWTSDLIAINESIRDVEAKISAIPGVGRVVVACASCFGDTIAPSQAIDITFLSKRGDISAIVTSDPLADVSEVEKGRSQPVVGKSTYSALLPNLSSIPDWFVRVFAFSSIGSGSPGLAWPEALRLSAVAPSVPQRLEIES
;
A
#
# COMPACT_ATOMS: atom_id res chain seq x y z
N GLY A 1 -22.95 14.62 26.16
CA GLY A 1 -21.73 15.45 26.06
C GLY A 1 -21.95 16.53 25.03
N ASN A 2 -21.38 17.72 25.22
CA ASN A 2 -21.45 18.80 24.23
C ASN A 2 -20.70 18.42 22.95
N SER A 3 -21.18 18.90 21.80
CA SER A 3 -20.54 18.64 20.51
C SER A 3 -19.14 19.26 20.45
N ILE A 4 -18.25 18.60 19.72
CA ILE A 4 -16.90 19.11 19.46
C ILE A 4 -17.04 20.33 18.54
N THR A 5 -16.44 21.45 18.95
CA THR A 5 -16.44 22.72 18.19
C THR A 5 -15.18 22.88 17.36
N HIS A 6 -14.03 22.42 17.86
CA HIS A 6 -12.76 22.44 17.14
C HIS A 6 -11.76 21.43 17.69
N PHE A 7 -10.73 21.16 16.89
CA PHE A 7 -9.56 20.42 17.28
C PHE A 7 -8.36 21.36 17.33
N LYS A 8 -7.48 21.18 18.31
CA LYS A 8 -6.17 21.85 18.35
C LYS A 8 -5.10 20.79 18.11
N VAL A 9 -4.30 20.98 17.07
CA VAL A 9 -3.11 20.15 16.82
C VAL A 9 -1.90 20.92 17.28
N GLU A 10 -1.08 20.31 18.12
CA GLU A 10 0.20 20.85 18.56
C GLU A 10 1.31 19.94 18.08
N TYR A 11 2.44 20.52 17.70
CA TYR A 11 3.61 19.80 17.23
C TYR A 11 4.89 20.41 17.77
N ASP A 12 5.87 19.56 18.06
CA ASP A 12 7.12 19.93 18.70
C ASP A 12 8.25 18.95 18.35
N GLU A 13 9.50 19.37 18.52
CA GLU A 13 10.69 18.50 18.35
C GLU A 13 10.94 17.61 19.57
N LYS A 14 10.21 17.84 20.69
CA LYS A 14 10.28 17.07 21.93
C LYS A 14 8.90 16.61 22.37
N ASN A 15 8.81 15.40 22.93
CA ASN A 15 7.58 14.86 23.50
C ASN A 15 7.03 15.64 24.71
N SER A 16 7.82 16.57 25.26
CA SER A 16 7.40 17.51 26.30
C SER A 16 6.59 18.70 25.78
N PHE A 17 6.54 18.92 24.46
CA PHE A 17 5.81 20.02 23.80
C PHE A 17 6.14 21.41 24.38
N ASN A 18 7.43 21.69 24.57
CA ASN A 18 7.93 22.90 25.22
C ASN A 18 9.14 23.55 24.54
N SER A 19 9.39 23.26 23.25
CA SER A 19 10.55 23.79 22.52
C SER A 19 10.32 25.20 21.96
N GLY A 20 9.08 25.70 22.00
CA GLY A 20 8.71 27.04 21.59
C GLY A 20 8.92 28.11 22.67
N VAL A 21 8.57 29.36 22.30
CA VAL A 21 8.71 30.53 23.18
C VAL A 21 7.91 30.34 24.47
N ASN A 22 8.51 30.67 25.62
CA ASN A 22 7.90 30.54 26.95
C ASN A 22 7.49 29.09 27.34
N GLY A 23 8.15 28.08 26.78
CA GLY A 23 7.82 26.68 27.07
C GLY A 23 6.53 26.19 26.40
N ALA A 24 6.06 26.90 25.38
CA ALA A 24 4.98 26.46 24.51
C ALA A 24 5.46 25.40 23.50
N PRO A 25 4.56 24.70 22.80
CA PRO A 25 4.94 23.84 21.68
C PRO A 25 5.62 24.64 20.55
N SER A 26 6.48 23.99 19.76
CA SER A 26 7.09 24.60 18.55
C SER A 26 6.05 25.21 17.60
N GLY A 27 4.87 24.59 17.49
CA GLY A 27 3.76 25.17 16.74
C GLY A 27 2.41 24.57 17.08
N SER A 28 1.34 25.23 16.63
CA SER A 28 -0.02 24.72 16.74
C SER A 28 -0.93 25.24 15.62
N LEU A 29 -2.00 24.50 15.35
CA LEU A 29 -3.08 24.92 14.47
C LEU A 29 -4.43 24.53 15.06
N VAL A 30 -5.46 25.28 14.70
CA VAL A 30 -6.85 25.00 15.08
C VAL A 30 -7.65 24.60 13.85
N LEU A 31 -8.32 23.46 13.93
CA LEU A 31 -9.22 22.93 12.91
C LEU A 31 -10.65 23.00 13.43
N SER A 32 -11.49 23.85 12.83
CA SER A 32 -12.93 23.88 13.16
C SER A 32 -13.57 22.52 12.86
N SER A 33 -14.47 22.04 13.72
CA SER A 33 -15.25 20.82 13.45
C SER A 33 -16.23 20.98 12.28
N SER A 34 -16.50 22.22 11.86
CA SER A 34 -17.23 22.53 10.64
C SER A 34 -16.38 22.42 9.36
N LYS A 35 -15.04 22.46 9.48
CA LYS A 35 -14.13 22.35 8.34
C LYS A 35 -13.86 20.88 8.02
N ARG A 36 -14.83 20.26 7.35
CA ARG A 36 -14.79 18.85 6.92
C ARG A 36 -14.33 18.79 5.46
N SER A 37 -13.27 18.03 5.20
CA SER A 37 -12.75 17.83 3.85
C SER A 37 -12.15 16.44 3.74
N SER A 38 -13.00 15.45 3.46
CA SER A 38 -12.55 14.10 3.15
C SER A 38 -12.22 13.97 1.66
N ILE A 39 -11.27 13.10 1.36
CA ILE A 39 -11.06 12.56 0.01
C ILE A 39 -11.41 11.08 0.10
N THR A 40 -12.26 10.60 -0.80
CA THR A 40 -12.60 9.18 -0.89
C THR A 40 -11.43 8.41 -1.49
N ASP A 41 -11.11 7.27 -0.89
CA ASP A 41 -10.09 6.37 -1.43
C ASP A 41 -10.60 5.71 -2.72
N VAL A 42 -9.74 5.60 -3.73
CA VAL A 42 -10.05 4.90 -4.99
C VAL A 42 -9.02 3.81 -5.22
N GLN A 43 -9.47 2.57 -5.34
CA GLN A 43 -8.64 1.41 -5.62
C GLN A 43 -9.13 0.68 -6.87
N ALA A 44 -8.24 -0.06 -7.52
CA ALA A 44 -8.57 -0.78 -8.73
C ALA A 44 -8.47 -2.30 -8.52
N ILE A 45 -9.35 -3.04 -9.18
CA ILE A 45 -9.30 -4.49 -9.30
C ILE A 45 -9.22 -4.78 -10.79
N THR A 46 -8.28 -5.62 -11.22
CA THR A 46 -8.16 -6.03 -12.62
C THR A 46 -8.19 -7.54 -12.71
N VAL A 47 -8.97 -8.05 -13.67
CA VAL A 47 -8.89 -9.43 -14.13
C VAL A 47 -8.62 -9.40 -15.63
N LYS A 48 -7.62 -10.12 -16.11
CA LYS A 48 -7.29 -10.14 -17.54
C LYS A 48 -6.55 -11.41 -17.93
N ILE A 49 -6.54 -11.69 -19.23
CA ILE A 49 -5.54 -12.56 -19.84
C ILE A 49 -4.21 -11.81 -19.91
N GLU A 50 -3.14 -12.47 -19.49
CA GLU A 50 -1.77 -11.97 -19.58
C GLU A 50 -0.89 -13.00 -20.28
N MET A 51 -0.66 -12.83 -21.58
CA MET A 51 0.32 -13.61 -22.32
C MET A 51 1.69 -12.93 -22.22
N GLY A 52 2.70 -13.68 -21.76
CA GLY A 52 4.07 -13.19 -21.75
C GLY A 52 4.62 -13.03 -23.18
N GLY A 53 4.73 -11.78 -23.64
CA GLY A 53 5.61 -11.35 -24.74
C GLY A 53 5.32 -11.87 -26.16
N SER A 54 4.96 -10.93 -27.04
CA SER A 54 5.16 -10.95 -28.51
C SER A 54 4.44 -12.03 -29.34
N GLY A 55 3.20 -11.70 -29.71
CA GLY A 55 2.66 -11.85 -31.08
C GLY A 55 2.74 -13.24 -31.72
N GLY A 56 1.78 -14.11 -31.39
CA GLY A 56 1.56 -15.37 -32.12
C GLY A 56 0.90 -16.51 -31.32
N GLY A 57 0.65 -16.31 -30.03
CA GLY A 57 -0.08 -17.28 -29.20
C GLY A 57 -1.56 -17.42 -29.62
N PRO A 58 -2.23 -18.54 -29.28
CA PRO A 58 -3.65 -18.71 -29.57
C PRO A 58 -4.46 -17.61 -28.87
N SER A 59 -5.49 -17.06 -29.52
CA SER A 59 -6.42 -16.15 -28.85
C SER A 59 -7.03 -16.85 -27.63
N LEU A 60 -6.84 -16.28 -26.44
CA LEU A 60 -7.41 -16.80 -25.19
C LEU A 60 -8.54 -15.88 -24.73
N PHE A 61 -9.59 -16.50 -24.20
CA PHE A 61 -10.77 -15.82 -23.71
C PHE A 61 -10.88 -15.97 -22.20
N LEU A 62 -11.02 -14.86 -21.50
CA LEU A 62 -11.22 -14.86 -20.06
C LEU A 62 -12.55 -15.51 -19.69
N ALA A 63 -12.51 -16.37 -18.68
CA ALA A 63 -13.65 -17.06 -18.09
C ALA A 63 -13.46 -17.33 -16.59
N GLY A 64 -14.40 -18.02 -15.97
CA GLY A 64 -14.35 -18.41 -14.57
C GLY A 64 -14.84 -17.34 -13.61
N SER A 65 -14.32 -17.36 -12.39
CA SER A 65 -14.71 -16.47 -11.31
C SER A 65 -13.54 -16.01 -10.45
N PHE A 66 -13.75 -14.94 -9.70
CA PHE A 66 -12.79 -14.40 -8.74
C PHE A 66 -13.52 -13.98 -7.46
N SER A 67 -12.80 -13.85 -6.35
CA SER A 67 -13.34 -13.28 -5.12
C SER A 67 -12.61 -12.00 -4.74
N VAL A 68 -13.32 -11.05 -4.15
CA VAL A 68 -12.73 -9.81 -3.63
C VAL A 68 -12.71 -9.87 -2.12
N MET A 69 -11.59 -9.50 -1.51
CA MET A 69 -11.45 -9.41 -0.07
C MET A 69 -11.30 -7.95 0.33
N PHE A 70 -12.04 -7.52 1.36
CA PHE A 70 -11.88 -6.20 1.96
C PHE A 70 -11.85 -6.29 3.50
N GLY A 71 -10.76 -5.82 4.11
CA GLY A 71 -10.64 -5.76 5.57
C GLY A 71 -10.79 -7.12 6.25
N GLY A 72 -10.30 -8.18 5.61
CA GLY A 72 -10.37 -9.55 6.12
C GLY A 72 -11.69 -10.29 5.86
N GLN A 73 -12.67 -9.68 5.19
CA GLN A 73 -13.89 -10.36 4.73
C GLN A 73 -13.84 -10.57 3.22
N MET A 74 -14.35 -11.71 2.76
CA MET A 74 -14.33 -12.10 1.34
C MET A 74 -15.74 -12.19 0.79
N THR A 75 -15.93 -11.74 -0.45
CA THR A 75 -17.18 -11.94 -1.20
C THR A 75 -17.38 -13.42 -1.54
N GLN A 76 -18.57 -13.77 -2.03
CA GLN A 76 -18.73 -15.01 -2.79
C GLN A 76 -17.92 -14.96 -4.11
N GLN A 77 -17.84 -16.10 -4.80
CA GLN A 77 -17.27 -16.15 -6.15
C GLN A 77 -18.09 -15.28 -7.11
N LEU A 78 -17.41 -14.35 -7.76
CA LEU A 78 -17.97 -13.38 -8.69
C LEU A 78 -17.61 -13.78 -10.11
N PRO A 79 -18.54 -13.73 -11.07
CA PRO A 79 -18.21 -14.04 -12.45
C PRO A 79 -17.15 -13.05 -12.98
N TYR A 80 -16.22 -13.54 -13.81
CA TYR A 80 -15.12 -12.76 -14.38
C TYR A 80 -15.54 -11.45 -15.07
N ASN A 81 -16.80 -11.34 -15.51
CA ASN A 81 -17.38 -10.20 -16.20
C ASN A 81 -18.47 -9.48 -15.38
N ILE A 82 -18.49 -9.63 -14.05
CA ILE A 82 -19.47 -9.00 -13.16
C ILE A 82 -19.67 -7.51 -13.47
N SER A 83 -20.94 -7.05 -13.50
CA SER A 83 -21.26 -5.65 -13.77
C SER A 83 -20.79 -4.74 -12.62
N PRO A 84 -20.55 -3.44 -12.87
CA PRO A 84 -20.22 -2.49 -11.80
C PRO A 84 -21.25 -2.49 -10.66
N GLU A 85 -22.55 -2.55 -10.99
CA GLU A 85 -23.66 -2.52 -10.04
C GLU A 85 -23.66 -3.79 -9.18
N ALA A 86 -23.53 -4.96 -9.82
CA ALA A 86 -23.47 -6.22 -9.08
C ALA A 86 -22.21 -6.31 -8.19
N LEU A 87 -21.05 -5.83 -8.66
CA LEU A 87 -19.84 -5.79 -7.83
C LEU A 87 -20.00 -4.85 -6.63
N LYS A 88 -20.64 -3.68 -6.82
CA LYS A 88 -21.00 -2.79 -5.72
C LYS A 88 -21.87 -3.52 -4.69
N ASP A 89 -22.91 -4.20 -5.14
CA ASP A 89 -23.84 -4.92 -4.25
C ASP A 89 -23.12 -6.01 -3.45
N GLU A 90 -22.21 -6.77 -4.08
CA GLU A 90 -21.43 -7.80 -3.39
C GLU A 90 -20.43 -7.22 -2.39
N LEU A 91 -19.76 -6.11 -2.72
CA LEU A 91 -18.85 -5.43 -1.80
C LEU A 91 -19.57 -4.86 -0.58
N THR A 92 -20.76 -4.30 -0.76
CA THR A 92 -21.57 -3.72 0.35
C THR A 92 -22.20 -4.76 1.27
N LYS A 93 -22.16 -6.06 0.91
CA LYS A 93 -22.52 -7.15 1.83
C LYS A 93 -21.45 -7.44 2.87
N LEU A 94 -20.20 -7.03 2.63
CA LEU A 94 -19.12 -7.19 3.61
C LEU A 94 -19.33 -6.19 4.75
N CYS A 95 -19.36 -6.63 6.00
CA CYS A 95 -19.61 -5.74 7.15
C CYS A 95 -18.50 -4.69 7.33
N THR A 96 -17.34 -4.89 6.70
CA THR A 96 -16.20 -3.97 6.68
C THR A 96 -16.32 -2.87 5.64
N VAL A 97 -17.33 -2.94 4.77
CA VAL A 97 -17.60 -1.98 3.69
C VAL A 97 -18.93 -1.29 3.96
N ALA A 98 -18.94 0.04 4.00
CA ALA A 98 -20.17 0.81 4.15
C ALA A 98 -20.81 1.11 2.79
N GLU A 99 -20.29 2.10 2.07
CA GLU A 99 -20.81 2.52 0.78
C GLU A 99 -19.67 2.70 -0.21
N VAL A 100 -19.84 2.11 -1.40
CA VAL A 100 -18.90 2.23 -2.51
C VAL A 100 -19.63 2.61 -3.80
N SER A 101 -18.92 3.29 -4.69
CA SER A 101 -19.29 3.36 -6.11
C SER A 101 -18.26 2.62 -6.93
N VAL A 102 -18.72 1.90 -7.94
CA VAL A 102 -17.88 1.10 -8.82
C VAL A 102 -18.08 1.58 -10.26
N SER A 103 -16.98 1.79 -10.97
CA SER A 103 -16.98 1.94 -12.44
C SER A 103 -16.11 0.86 -13.05
N ARG A 104 -16.32 0.53 -14.33
CA ARG A 104 -15.56 -0.52 -15.03
C ARG A 104 -15.05 -0.01 -16.37
N SER A 105 -13.78 -0.30 -16.66
CA SER A 105 -13.18 -0.22 -17.98
C SER A 105 -12.94 -1.62 -18.55
N ILE A 106 -13.02 -1.74 -19.87
CA ILE A 106 -12.91 -3.00 -20.59
C ILE A 106 -11.56 -3.02 -21.31
N HIS A 107 -10.84 -4.14 -21.25
CA HIS A 107 -9.62 -4.38 -22.02
C HIS A 107 -9.96 -5.23 -23.23
N CYS A 108 -9.63 -4.73 -24.42
CA CYS A 108 -9.96 -5.35 -25.70
C CYS A 108 -8.72 -5.96 -26.34
N SER A 109 -8.88 -7.04 -27.10
CA SER A 109 -7.81 -7.61 -27.90
C SER A 109 -7.34 -6.64 -28.98
N VAL A 110 -6.06 -6.71 -29.33
CA VAL A 110 -5.40 -5.82 -30.30
C VAL A 110 -5.91 -6.01 -31.74
N ASP A 111 -6.59 -7.13 -32.01
CA ASP A 111 -7.08 -7.51 -33.35
C ASP A 111 -8.46 -6.93 -33.69
N ALA A 112 -9.06 -6.13 -32.81
CA ALA A 112 -10.40 -5.59 -33.01
C ALA A 112 -10.39 -4.29 -33.84
N TRP A 113 -10.41 -4.41 -35.17
CA TRP A 113 -10.74 -3.29 -36.07
C TRP A 113 -12.24 -2.88 -35.98
N GLN A 114 -13.04 -3.58 -35.18
CA GLN A 114 -14.44 -3.25 -34.93
C GLN A 114 -14.93 -3.97 -33.66
N ASP A 115 -15.48 -3.20 -32.71
CA ASP A 115 -16.18 -3.62 -31.48
C ASP A 115 -15.45 -4.58 -30.50
N CYS A 116 -15.38 -4.16 -29.23
CA CYS A 116 -14.84 -4.93 -28.11
C CYS A 116 -15.77 -6.09 -27.69
N THR A 117 -16.10 -6.95 -28.65
CA THR A 117 -17.11 -8.00 -28.55
C THR A 117 -16.67 -9.09 -27.57
N ASN A 118 -15.36 -9.32 -27.45
CA ASN A 118 -14.77 -10.26 -26.49
C ASN A 118 -13.64 -9.60 -25.71
N PRO A 119 -13.95 -9.03 -24.54
CA PRO A 119 -12.93 -8.46 -23.67
C PRO A 119 -11.93 -9.50 -23.18
N GLU A 120 -10.65 -9.16 -23.29
CA GLU A 120 -9.55 -9.94 -22.70
C GLU A 120 -9.40 -9.64 -21.20
N GLY A 121 -10.09 -8.61 -20.69
CA GLY A 121 -10.09 -8.29 -19.28
C GLY A 121 -11.01 -7.14 -18.91
N TYR A 122 -11.09 -6.91 -17.61
CA TYR A 122 -11.87 -5.86 -16.98
C TYR A 122 -11.07 -5.24 -15.85
N THR A 123 -11.18 -3.92 -15.71
CA THR A 123 -10.71 -3.21 -14.52
C THR A 123 -11.88 -2.49 -13.89
N TRP A 124 -12.12 -2.73 -12.60
CA TRP A 124 -13.08 -1.98 -11.80
C TRP A 124 -12.35 -0.95 -10.93
N LEU A 125 -12.85 0.28 -10.92
CA LEU A 125 -12.45 1.30 -9.96
C LEU A 125 -13.49 1.35 -8.84
N VAL A 126 -13.05 1.03 -7.63
CA VAL A 126 -13.86 1.05 -6.41
C VAL A 126 -13.54 2.33 -5.65
N THR A 127 -14.55 3.19 -5.48
CA THR A 127 -14.46 4.44 -4.72
C THR A 127 -15.19 4.28 -3.39
N PHE A 128 -14.49 4.44 -2.27
CA PHE A 128 -15.03 4.27 -0.93
C PHE A 128 -15.69 5.57 -0.42
N GLN A 129 -17.01 5.68 -0.60
CA GLN A 129 -17.76 6.93 -0.40
C GLN A 129 -17.98 7.26 1.09
N SER A 130 -18.56 6.33 1.84
CA SER A 130 -18.88 6.52 3.27
C SER A 130 -17.79 5.95 4.20
N MET A 131 -16.56 5.87 3.71
CA MET A 131 -15.38 5.40 4.43
C MET A 131 -14.24 6.38 4.20
N PRO A 132 -14.31 7.58 4.81
CA PRO A 132 -13.32 8.61 4.63
C PRO A 132 -11.96 8.14 5.17
N GLY A 133 -10.91 8.61 4.53
CA GLY A 133 -9.56 8.21 4.88
C GLY A 133 -9.08 7.00 4.13
N ASP A 134 -7.91 6.61 4.57
CA ASP A 134 -7.04 5.73 3.84
C ASP A 134 -7.42 4.26 4.05
N GLN A 135 -7.64 3.51 2.96
CA GLN A 135 -8.01 2.10 3.04
C GLN A 135 -6.79 1.16 2.99
N HIS A 136 -5.63 1.64 3.41
CA HIS A 136 -4.40 0.87 3.60
C HIS A 136 -3.93 0.92 5.05
N HIS A 137 -3.60 -0.24 5.62
CA HIS A 137 -2.99 -0.37 6.94
C HIS A 137 -1.53 0.08 6.88
N ARG A 138 -1.30 1.37 7.16
CA ARG A 138 0.05 1.93 7.21
C ARG A 138 0.80 1.53 8.47
N TYR A 139 0.10 1.22 9.55
CA TYR A 139 0.70 0.91 10.84
C TYR A 139 -0.16 -0.09 11.64
N MET A 140 0.44 -0.90 12.52
CA MET A 140 -0.25 -1.89 13.36
C MET A 140 -1.01 -1.21 14.51
N SER A 141 -2.33 -1.34 14.59
CA SER A 141 -3.00 -0.95 15.83
C SER A 141 -3.03 -2.16 16.78
N SER A 142 -3.04 -1.92 18.10
CA SER A 142 -3.29 -3.00 19.08
C SER A 142 -4.64 -3.68 18.90
N LEU A 143 -5.55 -3.07 18.12
CA LEU A 143 -6.90 -3.52 17.84
C LEU A 143 -7.08 -4.04 16.41
N ASP A 144 -6.04 -3.97 15.56
CA ASP A 144 -6.12 -4.26 14.14
C ASP A 144 -4.79 -4.82 13.64
N LEU A 145 -4.79 -6.13 13.38
CA LEU A 145 -3.64 -6.89 12.86
C LEU A 145 -3.60 -6.93 11.33
N GLY A 146 -4.52 -6.22 10.66
CA GLY A 146 -4.56 -6.10 9.21
C GLY A 146 -3.23 -5.59 8.64
N ARG A 147 -2.86 -6.09 7.47
CA ARG A 147 -1.60 -5.77 6.79
C ARG A 147 -1.90 -5.16 5.43
N SER A 148 -1.13 -4.14 5.04
CA SER A 148 -1.17 -3.54 3.70
C SER A 148 -2.56 -3.02 3.27
N HIS A 149 -2.85 -3.02 1.98
CA HIS A 149 -4.14 -2.66 1.41
C HIS A 149 -5.23 -3.56 2.00
N LYS A 150 -6.34 -2.94 2.42
CA LYS A 150 -7.51 -3.69 2.88
C LYS A 150 -8.11 -4.51 1.74
N LEU A 151 -7.98 -4.03 0.51
CA LEU A 151 -8.46 -4.69 -0.69
C LEU A 151 -7.45 -5.71 -1.19
N ALA A 152 -7.93 -6.91 -1.46
CA ALA A 152 -7.21 -7.94 -2.17
C ALA A 152 -8.16 -8.65 -3.15
N VAL A 153 -7.60 -9.38 -4.10
CA VAL A 153 -8.36 -10.17 -5.06
C VAL A 153 -7.77 -11.58 -5.15
N ASP A 154 -8.63 -12.59 -5.18
CA ASP A 154 -8.29 -13.98 -5.40
C ASP A 154 -8.83 -14.42 -6.77
N GLY A 155 -7.90 -14.65 -7.71
CA GLY A 155 -8.19 -15.10 -9.08
C GLY A 155 -8.00 -16.60 -9.29
N SER A 156 -7.91 -17.41 -8.24
CA SER A 156 -7.58 -18.85 -8.35
C SER A 156 -8.56 -19.67 -9.21
N PHE A 157 -9.79 -19.17 -9.38
CA PHE A 157 -10.86 -19.77 -10.18
C PHE A 157 -11.08 -19.06 -11.53
N LEU A 158 -10.14 -18.21 -11.94
CA LEU A 158 -10.12 -17.69 -13.30
C LEU A 158 -9.60 -18.75 -14.26
N HIS A 159 -10.10 -18.69 -15.48
CA HIS A 159 -9.77 -19.62 -16.54
C HIS A 159 -9.48 -18.88 -17.83
N GLU A 160 -8.66 -19.50 -18.66
CA GLU A 160 -8.46 -19.12 -20.05
C GLU A 160 -9.05 -20.19 -20.96
N CYS A 161 -9.86 -19.76 -21.93
CA CYS A 161 -10.48 -20.65 -22.90
C CYS A 161 -9.87 -20.43 -24.28
N THR A 162 -9.73 -21.51 -25.05
CA THR A 162 -9.19 -21.44 -26.42
C THR A 162 -10.27 -21.16 -27.47
N ASP A 163 -11.54 -21.16 -27.07
CA ASP A 163 -12.70 -20.95 -27.91
C ASP A 163 -13.61 -19.84 -27.37
N LEU A 164 -14.32 -19.17 -28.28
CA LEU A 164 -15.21 -18.04 -27.98
C LEU A 164 -16.40 -18.45 -27.12
N GLU A 165 -16.87 -19.68 -27.30
CA GLU A 165 -17.99 -20.28 -26.59
C GLU A 165 -17.62 -20.69 -25.15
N ARG A 166 -16.33 -20.64 -24.78
CA ARG A 166 -15.79 -21.00 -23.45
C ARG A 166 -16.09 -22.44 -23.04
N MET A 167 -16.00 -23.36 -24.00
CA MET A 167 -16.22 -24.79 -23.80
C MET A 167 -14.92 -25.56 -23.49
N ALA A 168 -13.78 -25.04 -23.94
CA ALA A 168 -12.45 -25.60 -23.73
C ALA A 168 -11.58 -24.63 -22.92
N CYS A 169 -11.72 -24.71 -21.59
CA CYS A 169 -11.04 -23.84 -20.65
C CYS A 169 -10.01 -24.59 -19.79
N GLY A 170 -8.89 -23.92 -19.50
CA GLY A 170 -7.84 -24.39 -18.61
C GLY A 170 -7.45 -23.35 -17.57
N ASN A 171 -6.56 -23.74 -16.66
CA ASN A 171 -5.90 -22.85 -15.71
C ASN A 171 -4.38 -23.06 -15.79
N ASN A 172 -3.81 -22.66 -16.92
CA ASN A 172 -2.37 -22.61 -17.17
C ASN A 172 -1.76 -21.32 -16.61
N GLY A 173 -2.56 -20.49 -15.92
CA GLY A 173 -2.13 -19.29 -15.23
C GLY A 173 -2.03 -18.05 -16.12
N TYR A 174 -2.61 -18.06 -17.33
CA TYR A 174 -2.72 -16.87 -18.17
C TYR A 174 -3.82 -15.92 -17.70
N ALA A 175 -4.89 -16.44 -17.12
CA ALA A 175 -5.90 -15.61 -16.48
C ALA A 175 -5.39 -15.13 -15.11
N LYS A 176 -5.24 -13.81 -14.96
CA LYS A 176 -4.69 -13.17 -13.76
C LYS A 176 -5.72 -12.25 -13.12
N ALA A 177 -5.68 -12.18 -11.80
CA ALA A 177 -6.35 -11.15 -11.01
C ALA A 177 -5.32 -10.40 -10.16
N TYR A 178 -5.40 -9.09 -10.11
CA TYR A 178 -4.58 -8.27 -9.22
C TYR A 178 -5.29 -6.96 -8.85
N VAL A 179 -4.93 -6.42 -7.70
CA VAL A 179 -5.30 -5.05 -7.32
C VAL A 179 -4.34 -4.06 -7.97
N GLY A 180 -4.80 -2.84 -8.24
CA GLY A 180 -3.99 -1.83 -8.92
C GLY A 180 -2.84 -1.27 -8.08
N SER A 181 -2.89 -1.45 -6.76
CA SER A 181 -1.79 -1.14 -5.87
C SER A 181 -0.92 -2.36 -5.65
N VAL A 182 0.38 -2.16 -5.81
CA VAL A 182 1.39 -3.23 -5.72
C VAL A 182 2.37 -2.82 -4.65
N GLN A 183 2.79 -3.78 -3.82
CA GLN A 183 3.83 -3.50 -2.85
C GLN A 183 5.19 -3.53 -3.51
N GLU A 184 6.06 -2.65 -3.03
CA GLU A 184 7.47 -2.73 -3.38
C GLU A 184 8.07 -4.01 -2.77
N THR A 185 8.80 -4.76 -3.59
CA THR A 185 9.70 -5.82 -3.13
C THR A 185 11.10 -5.59 -3.70
N GLN A 186 12.08 -5.50 -2.81
CA GLN A 186 13.50 -5.41 -3.17
C GLN A 186 14.24 -6.65 -2.69
N ARG A 187 15.15 -7.14 -3.52
CA ARG A 187 16.04 -8.25 -3.21
C ARG A 187 17.38 -7.74 -2.74
N LEU A 188 17.82 -8.26 -1.61
CA LEU A 188 19.19 -8.11 -1.12
C LEU A 188 19.92 -9.43 -1.30
N VAL A 189 21.01 -9.43 -2.04
CA VAL A 189 22.01 -10.49 -2.02
C VAL A 189 23.07 -10.10 -1.01
N THR A 190 23.22 -10.89 0.05
CA THR A 190 24.15 -10.62 1.15
C THR A 190 25.59 -10.80 0.72
N GLY A 191 26.46 -9.90 1.21
CA GLY A 191 27.90 -10.10 1.15
C GLY A 191 28.38 -11.02 2.27
N SER A 192 29.66 -10.90 2.64
CA SER A 192 30.28 -11.76 3.66
C SER A 192 30.43 -11.08 5.02
N SER A 193 30.05 -9.82 5.16
CA SER A 193 30.27 -9.02 6.38
C SER A 193 28.94 -8.62 7.00
N ASP A 194 28.96 -8.36 8.31
CA ASP A 194 27.84 -7.70 8.98
C ASP A 194 27.59 -6.32 8.35
N PHE A 195 26.33 -5.95 8.21
CA PHE A 195 25.94 -4.79 7.41
C PHE A 195 24.80 -4.01 8.07
N THR A 196 24.58 -2.80 7.57
CA THR A 196 23.41 -1.99 7.89
C THR A 196 22.68 -1.67 6.60
N LEU A 197 21.36 -1.49 6.69
CA LEU A 197 20.52 -1.09 5.58
C LEU A 197 20.05 0.35 5.80
N THR A 198 20.25 1.19 4.80
CA THR A 198 19.85 2.59 4.82
C THR A 198 18.70 2.82 3.85
N LEU A 199 17.58 3.34 4.37
CA LEU A 199 16.40 3.74 3.60
C LEU A 199 15.95 5.15 4.01
N GLY A 200 15.72 6.03 3.03
CA GLY A 200 15.20 7.37 3.29
C GLY A 200 16.07 8.21 4.24
N GLY A 201 17.37 7.96 4.26
CA GLY A 201 18.35 8.62 5.14
C GLY A 201 18.48 8.01 6.54
N TRP A 202 17.79 6.89 6.80
CA TRP A 202 17.82 6.20 8.08
C TRP A 202 18.43 4.83 7.97
N THR A 203 19.30 4.51 8.92
CA THR A 203 20.07 3.28 8.94
C THR A 203 19.50 2.33 10.00
N SER A 204 19.40 1.05 9.68
CA SER A 204 19.04 -0.01 10.63
C SER A 204 20.10 -0.17 11.72
N ASP A 205 19.74 -0.91 12.76
CA ASP A 205 20.75 -1.55 13.61
C ASP A 205 21.64 -2.48 12.77
N LEU A 206 22.85 -2.78 13.26
CA LEU A 206 23.79 -3.72 12.62
C LEU A 206 23.13 -5.09 12.47
N ILE A 207 23.05 -5.59 11.24
CA ILE A 207 22.55 -6.92 10.89
C ILE A 207 23.74 -7.85 10.73
N ALA A 208 23.74 -8.95 11.49
CA ALA A 208 24.85 -9.89 11.47
C ALA A 208 24.65 -10.99 10.42
N ILE A 209 25.74 -11.45 9.80
CA ILE A 209 25.68 -12.70 9.05
C ILE A 209 25.36 -13.85 10.03
N ASN A 210 24.49 -14.76 9.63
CA ASN A 210 23.83 -15.80 10.42
C ASN A 210 22.74 -15.30 11.37
N GLU A 211 22.32 -14.03 11.28
CA GLU A 211 21.16 -13.54 12.00
C GLU A 211 19.86 -14.18 11.48
N SER A 212 18.89 -14.36 12.38
CA SER A 212 17.61 -14.94 12.00
C SER A 212 16.82 -13.98 11.10
N ILE A 213 16.12 -14.53 10.11
CA ILE A 213 15.27 -13.74 9.18
C ILE A 213 14.23 -12.92 9.93
N ARG A 214 13.72 -13.44 11.05
CA ARG A 214 12.79 -12.74 11.93
C ARG A 214 13.43 -11.49 12.56
N ASP A 215 14.68 -11.60 13.02
CA ASP A 215 15.38 -10.47 13.63
C ASP A 215 15.78 -9.45 12.57
N VAL A 216 16.14 -9.89 11.35
CA VAL A 216 16.32 -9.02 10.19
C VAL A 216 15.02 -8.26 9.86
N GLU A 217 13.86 -8.93 9.79
CA GLU A 217 12.55 -8.27 9.61
C GLU A 217 12.29 -7.23 10.70
N ALA A 218 12.60 -7.55 11.96
CA ALA A 218 12.41 -6.64 13.09
C ALA A 218 13.30 -5.39 12.98
N LYS A 219 14.58 -5.55 12.66
CA LYS A 219 15.54 -4.44 12.49
C LYS A 219 15.14 -3.51 11.34
N ILE A 220 14.73 -4.08 10.20
CA ILE A 220 14.27 -3.28 9.05
C ILE A 220 12.95 -2.57 9.38
N SER A 221 12.02 -3.25 10.05
CA SER A 221 10.73 -2.66 10.45
C SER A 221 10.88 -1.55 11.49
N ALA A 222 11.99 -1.54 12.24
CA ALA A 222 12.32 -0.50 13.22
C ALA A 222 12.93 0.76 12.59
N ILE A 223 13.35 0.73 11.33
CA ILE A 223 13.88 1.92 10.64
C ILE A 223 12.78 3.00 10.60
N PRO A 224 13.06 4.22 11.10
CA PRO A 224 12.06 5.28 11.16
C PRO A 224 11.42 5.55 9.80
N GLY A 225 10.09 5.56 9.83
CA GLY A 225 9.28 5.79 8.65
C GLY A 225 9.07 4.58 7.75
N VAL A 226 9.87 3.50 7.80
CA VAL A 226 9.70 2.29 6.96
C VAL A 226 8.40 1.56 7.29
N GLY A 227 8.12 1.37 8.58
CA GLY A 227 6.97 0.58 9.02
C GLY A 227 7.20 -0.92 8.81
N ARG A 228 6.14 -1.71 8.82
CA ARG A 228 6.23 -3.18 8.72
C ARG A 228 6.75 -3.62 7.35
N VAL A 229 7.73 -4.52 7.36
CA VAL A 229 8.14 -5.31 6.20
C VAL A 229 7.86 -6.80 6.42
N VAL A 230 7.98 -7.60 5.37
CA VAL A 230 8.17 -9.05 5.45
C VAL A 230 9.48 -9.36 4.77
N VAL A 231 10.29 -10.20 5.41
CA VAL A 231 11.53 -10.71 4.83
C VAL A 231 11.33 -12.18 4.52
N ALA A 232 11.49 -12.55 3.25
CA ALA A 232 11.38 -13.92 2.78
C ALA A 232 12.73 -14.41 2.27
N CYS A 233 13.08 -15.65 2.57
CA CYS A 233 14.25 -16.30 2.00
C CYS A 233 14.02 -16.59 0.52
N ALA A 234 14.80 -15.98 -0.37
CA ALA A 234 14.78 -16.29 -1.79
C ALA A 234 15.77 -17.43 -2.14
N SER A 235 16.90 -17.53 -1.44
CA SER A 235 17.86 -18.62 -1.60
C SER A 235 18.55 -19.10 -0.31
N CYS A 236 18.02 -18.73 0.85
CA CYS A 236 18.60 -19.15 2.13
C CYS A 236 18.41 -20.63 2.42
N PHE A 237 19.36 -21.23 3.13
CA PHE A 237 19.24 -22.54 3.74
C PHE A 237 18.90 -22.39 5.22
N GLY A 238 17.64 -22.64 5.58
CA GLY A 238 17.13 -22.45 6.94
C GLY A 238 16.63 -21.02 7.22
N ASP A 239 16.55 -20.65 8.49
CA ASP A 239 15.91 -19.42 8.97
C ASP A 239 16.90 -18.28 9.29
N THR A 240 18.14 -18.38 8.82
CA THR A 240 19.20 -17.39 9.02
C THR A 240 19.80 -16.93 7.70
N ILE A 241 20.24 -15.69 7.62
CA ILE A 241 20.96 -15.18 6.45
C ILE A 241 22.41 -15.70 6.44
N ALA A 242 22.92 -16.16 5.31
CA ALA A 242 24.33 -16.51 5.13
C ALA A 242 24.93 -15.73 3.95
N PRO A 243 26.26 -15.75 3.74
CA PRO A 243 26.88 -15.04 2.62
C PRO A 243 26.39 -15.52 1.25
N SER A 244 26.30 -14.59 0.30
CA SER A 244 25.87 -14.83 -1.09
C SER A 244 24.45 -15.41 -1.20
N GLN A 245 23.59 -15.17 -0.20
CA GLN A 245 22.19 -15.58 -0.22
C GLN A 245 21.30 -14.39 -0.50
N ALA A 246 20.14 -14.68 -1.10
CA ALA A 246 19.15 -13.69 -1.45
C ALA A 246 18.00 -13.72 -0.45
N ILE A 247 17.61 -12.53 0.02
CA ILE A 247 16.35 -12.30 0.73
C ILE A 247 15.51 -11.29 -0.04
N ASP A 248 14.20 -11.50 -0.06
CA ASP A 248 13.21 -10.58 -0.61
C ASP A 248 12.57 -9.80 0.54
N ILE A 249 12.62 -8.47 0.45
CA ILE A 249 12.11 -7.53 1.43
C ILE A 249 10.89 -6.85 0.83
N THR A 250 9.71 -7.22 1.32
CA THR A 250 8.42 -6.69 0.84
C THR A 250 7.87 -5.66 1.83
N PHE A 251 7.57 -4.46 1.34
CA PHE A 251 7.19 -3.32 2.19
C PHE A 251 5.68 -3.19 2.41
N LEU A 252 5.17 -3.86 3.45
CA LEU A 252 3.73 -3.90 3.77
C LEU A 252 3.11 -2.55 4.09
N SER A 253 3.84 -1.71 4.83
CA SER A 253 3.32 -0.43 5.33
C SER A 253 3.47 0.72 4.33
N LYS A 254 4.46 0.63 3.46
CA LYS A 254 4.74 1.63 2.43
C LYS A 254 3.85 1.42 1.23
N ARG A 255 3.71 2.48 0.45
CA ARG A 255 2.93 2.50 -0.77
C ARG A 255 3.71 3.18 -1.86
N GLY A 256 3.43 2.74 -3.09
CA GLY A 256 4.16 3.20 -4.24
C GLY A 256 5.61 2.73 -4.21
N ASP A 257 6.33 3.25 -5.19
CA ASP A 257 7.73 3.00 -5.44
C ASP A 257 8.58 3.51 -4.25
N ILE A 258 9.53 2.69 -3.79
CA ILE A 258 10.40 3.01 -2.67
C ILE A 258 11.82 3.08 -3.20
N SER A 259 12.57 4.09 -2.76
CA SER A 259 13.98 4.18 -3.10
C SER A 259 14.73 2.89 -2.75
N ALA A 260 15.69 2.53 -3.61
CA ALA A 260 16.53 1.36 -3.39
C ALA A 260 17.19 1.40 -2.00
N ILE A 261 17.19 0.25 -1.33
CA ILE A 261 17.93 0.05 -0.08
C ILE A 261 19.42 0.23 -0.38
N VAL A 262 20.11 0.98 0.47
CA VAL A 262 21.57 1.08 0.42
C VAL A 262 22.16 0.22 1.52
N THR A 263 23.03 -0.71 1.15
CA THR A 263 23.77 -1.58 2.08
C THR A 263 25.13 -0.98 2.41
N SER A 264 25.60 -1.15 3.65
CA SER A 264 26.96 -0.77 4.04
C SER A 264 28.03 -1.81 3.65
N ASP A 265 27.64 -3.03 3.29
CA ASP A 265 28.56 -4.04 2.76
C ASP A 265 28.74 -3.81 1.25
N PRO A 266 29.95 -3.46 0.77
CA PRO A 266 30.19 -3.20 -0.65
C PRO A 266 30.08 -4.43 -1.55
N LEU A 267 30.06 -5.64 -0.98
CA LEU A 267 29.86 -6.89 -1.72
C LEU A 267 28.40 -7.34 -1.76
N ALA A 268 27.53 -6.69 -0.97
CA ALA A 268 26.11 -6.94 -1.03
C ALA A 268 25.49 -6.17 -2.20
N ASP A 269 24.50 -6.78 -2.84
CA ASP A 269 23.81 -6.21 -4.01
C ASP A 269 22.32 -6.05 -3.72
N VAL A 270 21.74 -4.94 -4.17
CA VAL A 270 20.31 -4.65 -4.00
C VAL A 270 19.68 -4.42 -5.37
N SER A 271 18.61 -5.15 -5.64
CA SER A 271 17.84 -5.03 -6.88
C SER A 271 16.33 -4.95 -6.61
N GLU A 272 15.61 -4.29 -7.51
CA GLU A 272 14.14 -4.24 -7.48
C GLU A 272 13.59 -5.54 -8.08
N VAL A 273 12.74 -6.26 -7.34
CA VAL A 273 12.02 -7.45 -7.83
C VAL A 273 10.64 -7.07 -8.30
N GLU A 274 9.97 -6.21 -7.54
CA GLU A 274 8.63 -5.75 -7.84
C GLU A 274 8.51 -4.28 -7.49
N LYS A 275 8.20 -3.47 -8.51
CA LYS A 275 8.01 -2.03 -8.37
C LYS A 275 6.69 -1.72 -7.68
N GLY A 276 6.77 -0.97 -6.59
CA GLY A 276 5.64 -0.52 -5.82
C GLY A 276 4.75 0.47 -6.60
N ARG A 277 3.44 0.30 -6.46
CA ARG A 277 2.43 1.18 -7.08
C ARG A 277 1.38 1.57 -6.06
N SER A 278 1.13 2.87 -5.92
CA SER A 278 0.07 3.37 -5.05
C SER A 278 -1.30 3.28 -5.71
N GLN A 279 -2.37 3.30 -4.90
CA GLN A 279 -3.72 3.41 -5.44
C GLN A 279 -3.93 4.75 -6.19
N PRO A 280 -4.87 4.80 -7.17
CA PRO A 280 -5.14 6.00 -7.96
C PRO A 280 -5.43 7.26 -7.13
N VAL A 281 -6.22 7.12 -6.07
CA VAL A 281 -6.54 8.22 -5.15
C VAL A 281 -6.42 7.73 -3.72
N VAL A 282 -5.53 8.35 -2.94
CA VAL A 282 -5.38 8.07 -1.52
C VAL A 282 -6.42 8.85 -0.74
N GLY A 283 -7.26 8.14 0.01
CA GLY A 283 -8.31 8.72 0.83
C GLY A 283 -7.76 9.57 1.99
N LYS A 284 -8.46 10.67 2.29
CA LYS A 284 -8.18 11.55 3.44
C LYS A 284 -9.36 11.54 4.40
N SER A 285 -9.06 11.39 5.69
CA SER A 285 -10.07 11.40 6.74
C SER A 285 -10.79 12.75 6.80
N THR A 286 -12.03 12.75 7.29
CA THR A 286 -12.92 13.91 7.39
C THR A 286 -12.26 15.12 8.06
N TYR A 287 -11.45 14.85 9.08
CA TYR A 287 -10.62 15.83 9.76
C TYR A 287 -9.16 15.56 9.43
N SER A 288 -8.54 16.46 8.68
CA SER A 288 -7.12 16.41 8.36
C SER A 288 -6.56 17.83 8.29
N ALA A 289 -5.27 17.98 8.60
CA ALA A 289 -4.56 19.24 8.52
C ALA A 289 -3.14 19.00 8.01
N LEU A 290 -2.65 19.91 7.16
CA LEU A 290 -1.25 19.94 6.75
C LEU A 290 -0.46 20.78 7.77
N LEU A 291 0.62 20.22 8.32
CA LEU A 291 1.57 20.96 9.14
C LEU A 291 2.59 21.62 8.21
N PRO A 292 2.63 22.96 8.10
CA PRO A 292 3.55 23.64 7.19
C PRO A 292 4.96 23.74 7.79
N ASN A 293 5.97 23.84 6.93
CA ASN A 293 7.35 24.25 7.26
C ASN A 293 8.08 23.38 8.28
N LEU A 294 7.75 22.10 8.36
CA LEU A 294 8.50 21.16 9.19
C LEU A 294 9.79 20.72 8.47
N SER A 295 10.90 20.67 9.21
CA SER A 295 12.17 20.16 8.69
C SER A 295 12.27 18.64 8.85
N SER A 296 13.06 17.98 8.00
CA SER A 296 13.30 16.52 8.05
C SER A 296 14.42 16.10 9.01
N ILE A 297 15.06 17.06 9.66
CA ILE A 297 16.21 16.83 10.53
C ILE A 297 15.77 16.30 11.91
N PRO A 298 14.88 16.98 12.67
CA PRO A 298 14.42 16.48 13.94
C PRO A 298 13.26 15.48 13.78
N ASP A 299 13.07 14.66 14.80
CA ASP A 299 11.81 13.96 15.01
C ASP A 299 10.73 14.94 15.47
N TRP A 300 9.50 14.73 15.00
CA TRP A 300 8.35 15.54 15.39
C TRP A 300 7.38 14.74 16.26
N PHE A 301 6.98 15.31 17.38
CA PHE A 301 5.92 14.83 18.23
C PHE A 301 4.66 15.64 17.93
N VAL A 302 3.53 14.95 17.73
CA VAL A 302 2.26 15.58 17.39
C VAL A 302 1.19 15.10 18.35
N ARG A 303 0.38 16.01 18.87
CA ARG A 303 -0.77 15.70 19.72
C ARG A 303 -2.01 16.47 19.29
N VAL A 304 -3.18 15.87 19.45
CA VAL A 304 -4.47 16.43 19.05
C VAL A 304 -5.41 16.50 20.24
N PHE A 305 -5.94 17.67 20.51
CA PHE A 305 -6.99 17.92 21.50
C PHE A 305 -8.33 18.12 20.81
N ALA A 306 -9.41 17.59 21.38
CA ALA A 306 -10.77 17.92 21.00
C ALA A 306 -11.37 18.91 22.01
N PHE A 307 -11.96 19.99 21.52
CA PHE A 307 -12.59 21.02 22.34
C PHE A 307 -14.10 21.05 22.10
N SER A 308 -14.86 21.25 23.16
CA SER A 308 -16.30 21.52 23.16
C SER A 308 -16.58 22.86 23.85
N SER A 309 -17.85 23.25 23.97
CA SER A 309 -18.26 24.45 24.70
C SER A 309 -17.89 24.45 26.19
N ILE A 310 -17.55 23.29 26.77
CA ILE A 310 -17.21 23.14 28.20
C ILE A 310 -15.72 22.89 28.47
N GLY A 311 -14.89 22.82 27.43
CA GLY A 311 -13.44 22.61 27.56
C GLY A 311 -12.86 21.54 26.63
N SER A 312 -11.63 21.12 26.90
CA SER A 312 -10.88 20.12 26.14
C SER A 312 -10.83 18.76 26.81
N GLY A 313 -10.83 17.70 26.00
CA GLY A 313 -10.45 16.36 26.45
C GLY A 313 -8.92 16.18 26.55
N SER A 314 -8.50 15.02 27.05
CA SER A 314 -7.10 14.59 27.04
C SER A 314 -6.57 14.51 25.60
N PRO A 315 -5.28 14.85 25.35
CA PRO A 315 -4.72 14.78 24.01
C PRO A 315 -4.59 13.33 23.53
N GLY A 316 -4.91 13.09 22.27
CA GLY A 316 -4.44 11.91 21.55
C GLY A 316 -3.04 12.17 20.99
N LEU A 317 -2.12 11.24 21.20
CA LEU A 317 -0.77 11.29 20.63
C LEU A 317 -0.76 10.68 19.23
N ALA A 318 0.07 11.22 18.34
CA ALA A 318 0.34 10.59 17.07
C ALA A 318 1.02 9.24 17.28
N TRP A 319 0.69 8.29 16.42
CA TRP A 319 1.29 6.97 16.43
C TRP A 319 1.72 6.57 15.00
N PRO A 320 2.96 6.07 14.78
CA PRO A 320 4.03 5.89 15.78
C PRO A 320 4.49 7.22 16.38
N GLU A 321 5.00 7.16 17.61
CA GLU A 321 5.51 8.33 18.33
C GLU A 321 7.00 8.54 18.03
N ALA A 322 7.37 9.81 17.89
CA ALA A 322 8.39 10.36 16.98
C ALA A 322 8.07 10.13 15.49
N LEU A 323 7.61 11.18 14.82
CA LEU A 323 7.40 11.25 13.37
C LEU A 323 8.58 11.97 12.71
N ARG A 324 9.40 11.26 11.94
CA ARG A 324 10.40 11.92 11.09
C ARG A 324 9.92 12.05 9.67
N LEU A 325 10.14 13.23 9.09
CA LEU A 325 9.85 13.49 7.69
C LEU A 325 10.96 12.91 6.81
N SER A 326 10.58 12.41 5.64
CA SER A 326 11.56 12.00 4.63
C SER A 326 12.36 13.21 4.16
N ALA A 327 13.69 13.10 4.15
CA ALA A 327 14.57 14.12 3.57
C ALA A 327 14.53 14.13 2.03
N VAL A 328 14.03 13.06 1.42
CA VAL A 328 13.95 12.90 -0.04
C VAL A 328 12.48 12.96 -0.45
N ALA A 329 12.15 13.95 -1.29
CA ALA A 329 10.87 13.98 -1.99
C ALA A 329 10.86 12.84 -3.03
N PRO A 330 9.76 12.07 -3.18
CA PRO A 330 9.65 11.10 -4.26
C PRO A 330 9.92 11.77 -5.61
N SER A 331 10.84 11.23 -6.40
CA SER A 331 11.08 11.70 -7.76
C SER A 331 9.93 11.25 -8.67
N VAL A 332 9.41 12.17 -9.48
CA VAL A 332 8.51 11.81 -10.58
C VAL A 332 9.31 10.93 -11.54
N PRO A 333 8.78 9.80 -12.03
CA PRO A 333 9.46 9.01 -13.05
C PRO A 333 9.77 9.91 -14.24
N GLN A 334 11.06 10.08 -14.56
CA GLN A 334 11.43 10.65 -15.85
C GLN A 334 11.00 9.64 -16.91
N ARG A 335 10.31 10.13 -17.93
CA ARG A 335 9.88 9.34 -19.09
C ARG A 335 11.10 8.57 -19.62
N LEU A 336 11.12 7.26 -19.40
CA LEU A 336 12.05 6.37 -20.09
C LEU A 336 11.56 6.35 -21.55
N GLU A 337 12.26 7.08 -22.41
CA GLU A 337 12.10 6.87 -23.84
C GLU A 337 12.56 5.43 -24.10
N ILE A 338 11.66 4.62 -24.63
CA ILE A 338 12.00 3.32 -25.20
C ILE A 338 12.72 3.68 -26.50
N GLU A 339 14.05 3.52 -26.52
CA GLU A 339 14.76 3.50 -27.80
C GLU A 339 14.20 2.33 -28.63
N SER A 340 13.67 2.68 -29.79
CA SER A 340 13.05 1.81 -30.79
C SER A 340 14.06 0.86 -31.42
#